data_AF-A0A8J3H4F9-F1
#
_entry.id   AF-A0A8J3H4F9-F1
#
_cell.length_a   1.000
_cell.length_b   1.000
_cell.length_c   1.000
_cell.angle_alpha   90.00
_cell.angle_beta   90.00
_cell.angle_gamma   90.00
#
_symmetry.space_group_name_H-M   'P 1'
#
loop_
_entity.id
_entity.type
_entity.pdbx_description
1 polymer ?
#
loop_
_entity_poly.entity_id
_entity_poly.type
_entity_poly.pdbx_seq_one_letter_code
_entity_poly.pdbx_strand_id
1 'polypeptide(L)'
;MPERRRIAALELIGRIRQHEIDDLGARMTALREAQSRVQDQIAALDTQVDREGRVTSPENAGYLASFLRAARARRNRLSAQFAQLETEAAMIEADLLEAFRETKINDAVLDRARDSQKLHQNRIETTAAEEVARNAYLRRKAGG
;
A
#
# COMPACT_ATOMS: atom_id res chain seq x y z
N MET A 1 27.47 -18.55 -7.88
CA MET A 1 26.44 -18.12 -8.86
C MET A 1 24.99 -18.16 -8.36
N PRO A 2 24.51 -19.14 -7.57
CA PRO A 2 23.11 -19.16 -7.12
C PRO A 2 22.73 -18.00 -6.16
N GLU A 3 23.64 -17.58 -5.27
CA GLU A 3 23.39 -16.45 -4.33
C GLU A 3 23.17 -15.11 -5.04
N ARG A 4 23.93 -14.78 -6.09
CA ARG A 4 23.72 -13.56 -6.87
C ARG A 4 22.34 -13.55 -7.56
N ARG A 5 21.90 -14.70 -8.07
CA ARG A 5 20.55 -14.84 -8.66
C ARG A 5 19.46 -14.71 -7.61
N ARG A 6 19.68 -15.25 -6.41
CA ARG A 6 18.76 -15.12 -5.26
C ARG A 6 18.60 -13.66 -4.83
N ILE A 7 19.70 -12.92 -4.65
CA ILE A 7 19.67 -11.49 -4.31
C ILE A 7 18.91 -10.69 -5.38
N ALA A 8 19.24 -10.90 -6.66
CA ALA A 8 18.55 -10.23 -7.76
C ALA A 8 17.04 -10.55 -7.81
N ALA A 9 16.65 -11.78 -7.48
CA ALA A 9 15.25 -12.18 -7.39
C ALA A 9 14.54 -11.48 -6.22
N LEU A 10 15.17 -11.41 -5.04
CA LEU A 10 14.62 -10.70 -3.87
C LEU A 10 14.48 -9.19 -4.12
N GLU A 11 15.43 -8.58 -4.84
CA GLU A 11 15.35 -7.18 -5.28
C GLU A 11 14.22 -6.95 -6.29
N LEU A 12 14.00 -7.90 -7.22
CA LEU A 12 12.88 -7.85 -8.14
C LEU A 12 11.54 -7.96 -7.39
N ILE A 13 11.42 -8.92 -6.47
CA ILE A 13 10.24 -9.09 -5.61
C ILE A 13 9.97 -7.79 -4.84
N GLY A 14 10.99 -7.18 -4.23
CA GLY A 14 10.83 -5.91 -3.51
C GLY A 14 10.29 -4.78 -4.38
N ARG A 15 10.77 -4.67 -5.63
CA ARG A 15 10.24 -3.68 -6.59
C ARG A 15 8.79 -3.94 -6.99
N ILE A 16 8.42 -5.20 -7.21
CA ILE A 16 7.03 -5.57 -7.53
C ILE A 16 6.13 -5.20 -6.35
N ARG A 17 6.51 -5.55 -5.12
CA ARG A 17 5.74 -5.19 -3.92
C ARG A 17 5.60 -3.69 -3.72
N GLN A 18 6.64 -2.91 -4.01
CA GLN A 18 6.54 -1.45 -3.95
C GLN A 18 5.49 -0.93 -4.94
N HIS A 19 5.47 -1.42 -6.17
CA HIS A 19 4.44 -1.05 -7.15
C HIS A 19 3.04 -1.44 -6.69
N GLU A 20 2.86 -2.62 -6.07
CA GLU A 20 1.58 -3.03 -5.52
C GLU A 20 1.10 -2.10 -4.40
N ILE A 21 2.00 -1.66 -3.51
CA ILE A 21 1.69 -0.68 -2.45
C ILE A 21 1.29 0.66 -3.07
N ASP A 22 2.01 1.13 -4.09
CA ASP A 22 1.71 2.39 -4.77
C ASP A 22 0.32 2.33 -5.44
N ASP A 23 -0.01 1.22 -6.10
CA ASP A 23 -1.31 0.98 -6.73
C ASP A 23 -2.44 0.92 -5.70
N LEU A 24 -2.24 0.22 -4.58
CA LEU A 24 -3.20 0.18 -3.47
C LEU A 24 -3.41 1.56 -2.86
N GLY A 25 -2.33 2.33 -2.71
CA GLY A 25 -2.37 3.73 -2.26
C GLY A 25 -3.21 4.61 -3.17
N ALA A 26 -3.01 4.52 -4.49
CA ALA A 26 -3.79 5.27 -5.47
C ALA A 26 -5.29 4.90 -5.41
N ARG A 27 -5.61 3.61 -5.27
CA ARG A 27 -7.01 3.15 -5.11
C ARG A 27 -7.63 3.67 -3.81
N MET A 28 -6.88 3.67 -2.71
CA MET A 28 -7.35 4.24 -1.44
C MET A 28 -7.67 5.73 -1.58
N THR A 29 -6.82 6.50 -2.26
CA THR A 29 -7.09 7.93 -2.54
C THR A 29 -8.39 8.10 -3.34
N ALA A 30 -8.58 7.33 -4.41
CA ALA A 30 -9.80 7.38 -5.21
C ALA A 30 -11.07 7.02 -4.39
N LEU A 31 -10.98 6.03 -3.49
CA LEU A 31 -12.07 5.70 -2.58
C LEU A 31 -12.38 6.83 -1.60
N ARG A 32 -11.37 7.49 -1.03
CA ARG A 32 -11.56 8.63 -0.14
C ARG A 32 -12.24 9.81 -0.86
N GLU A 33 -11.87 10.07 -2.11
CA GLU A 33 -12.55 11.06 -2.94
C GLU A 33 -14.00 10.68 -3.25
N ALA A 34 -14.29 9.40 -3.50
CA ALA A 34 -15.66 8.92 -3.69
C ALA A 34 -16.49 9.06 -2.40
N GLN A 35 -15.92 8.72 -1.24
CA GLN A 35 -16.54 8.91 0.07
C GLN A 35 -16.88 10.37 0.34
N SER A 36 -15.93 11.28 0.10
CA SER A 36 -16.15 12.73 0.24
C SER A 36 -17.30 13.20 -0.64
N ARG A 37 -17.32 12.81 -1.92
CA ARG A 37 -18.41 13.19 -2.86
C ARG A 37 -19.77 12.71 -2.39
N VAL A 38 -19.86 11.51 -1.82
CA VAL A 38 -21.14 10.99 -1.27
C VAL A 38 -21.56 11.78 -0.03
N GLN A 39 -20.62 12.12 0.86
CA GLN A 39 -20.91 12.95 2.03
C GLN A 39 -21.39 14.36 1.63
N ASP A 40 -20.74 14.98 0.64
CA ASP A 40 -21.15 16.28 0.10
C ASP A 40 -22.57 16.22 -0.47
N GLN A 41 -22.92 15.14 -1.17
CA GLN A 41 -24.28 14.91 -1.69
C GLN A 41 -25.31 14.74 -0.56
N ILE A 42 -24.96 14.06 0.52
CA ILE A 42 -25.83 13.92 1.70
C ILE A 42 -26.04 15.29 2.35
N ALA A 43 -24.98 16.07 2.57
CA ALA A 43 -25.05 17.38 3.18
C ALA A 43 -25.86 18.38 2.33
N ALA A 44 -25.70 18.34 1.01
CA ALA A 44 -26.50 19.15 0.08
C ALA A 44 -27.98 18.77 0.13
N LEU A 45 -28.30 17.47 0.18
CA LEU A 45 -29.67 16.98 0.30
C LEU A 45 -30.31 17.39 1.64
N ASP A 46 -29.58 17.26 2.74
CA ASP A 46 -30.05 17.68 4.07
C ASP A 46 -30.32 19.20 4.09
N THR A 47 -29.44 20.01 3.49
CA THR A 47 -29.66 21.46 3.32
C THR A 47 -30.90 21.79 2.48
N GLN A 48 -31.13 21.03 1.41
CA GLN A 48 -32.31 21.20 0.56
C GLN A 48 -33.59 20.86 1.34
N VAL A 49 -33.58 19.75 2.09
CA VAL A 49 -34.71 19.35 2.95
C VAL A 49 -35.03 20.42 3.99
N ASP A 50 -34.02 20.98 4.65
CA ASP A 50 -34.19 22.04 5.63
C ASP A 50 -34.75 23.32 5.02
N ARG A 51 -34.33 23.67 3.80
CA ARG A 51 -34.82 24.86 3.08
C ARG A 51 -36.27 24.69 2.67
N GLU A 52 -36.62 23.57 2.04
CA GLU A 52 -37.97 23.30 1.54
C GLU A 52 -38.97 23.05 2.69
N GLY A 53 -38.52 22.42 3.78
CA GLY A 53 -39.34 22.19 4.98
C GLY A 53 -39.78 23.47 5.71
N ARG A 54 -39.11 24.60 5.48
CA ARG A 54 -39.48 25.91 6.04
C ARG A 54 -40.53 26.66 5.22
N VAL A 55 -40.77 26.27 3.96
CA VAL A 55 -41.74 26.93 3.07
C VAL A 55 -43.07 26.20 3.14
N THR A 56 -43.89 26.56 4.13
CA THR A 56 -45.19 25.94 4.41
C THR A 56 -46.35 26.82 3.97
N SER A 57 -46.62 26.85 2.65
CA SER A 57 -47.95 27.25 2.17
C SER A 57 -48.89 26.03 2.24
N PRO A 58 -50.15 26.16 2.70
CA PRO A 58 -51.13 25.08 2.75
C PRO A 58 -51.32 24.36 1.41
N GLU A 59 -51.17 25.10 0.31
CA GLU A 59 -51.32 24.61 -1.07
C GLU A 59 -50.19 23.63 -1.48
N ASN A 60 -49.03 23.72 -0.82
CA ASN A 60 -47.84 22.90 -1.11
C ASN A 60 -47.71 21.66 -0.20
N ALA A 61 -48.63 21.44 0.73
CA ALA A 61 -48.52 20.38 1.74
C ALA A 61 -48.42 18.96 1.14
N GLY A 62 -49.18 18.68 0.07
CA GLY A 62 -49.12 17.39 -0.64
C GLY A 62 -47.81 17.15 -1.40
N TYR A 63 -47.22 18.23 -1.96
CA TYR A 63 -45.93 18.19 -2.62
C TYR A 63 -44.80 17.92 -1.61
N LEU A 64 -44.82 18.63 -0.48
CA LEU A 64 -43.81 18.50 0.57
C LEU A 64 -43.70 17.07 1.11
N ALA A 65 -44.83 16.40 1.34
CA ALA A 65 -44.82 15.02 1.83
C ALA A 65 -44.15 14.04 0.84
N SER A 66 -44.45 14.19 -0.46
CA SER A 66 -43.83 13.40 -1.53
C SER A 66 -42.34 13.69 -1.69
N PHE A 67 -41.96 14.97 -1.64
CA PHE A 67 -40.56 15.41 -1.67
C PHE A 67 -39.75 14.82 -0.51
N LEU A 68 -40.23 14.95 0.75
CA LEU A 68 -39.54 14.41 1.92
C LEU A 68 -39.37 12.89 1.85
N ARG A 69 -40.36 12.17 1.32
CA ARG A 69 -40.25 10.72 1.08
C ARG A 69 -39.17 10.40 0.05
N ALA A 70 -39.12 11.14 -1.05
CA ALA A 70 -38.11 10.97 -2.09
C ALA A 70 -36.70 11.31 -1.57
N ALA A 71 -36.56 12.41 -0.81
CA ALA A 71 -35.32 12.81 -0.17
C ALA A 71 -34.83 11.72 0.79
N ARG A 72 -35.70 11.17 1.64
CA ARG A 72 -35.35 10.06 2.54
C ARG A 72 -34.88 8.81 1.77
N ALA A 73 -35.57 8.46 0.68
CA ALA A 73 -35.16 7.34 -0.16
C ALA A 73 -33.79 7.58 -0.82
N ARG A 74 -33.53 8.81 -1.28
CA ARG A 74 -32.23 9.20 -1.84
C ARG A 74 -31.12 9.14 -0.78
N ARG A 75 -31.36 9.66 0.42
CA ARG A 75 -30.44 9.60 1.55
C ARG A 75 -30.07 8.16 1.89
N ASN A 76 -31.06 7.28 2.02
CA ASN A 76 -30.81 5.86 2.29
C ASN A 76 -29.93 5.19 1.22
N ARG A 77 -30.12 5.53 -0.07
CA ARG A 77 -29.26 5.03 -1.15
C ARG A 77 -27.83 5.56 -1.02
N LEU A 78 -27.66 6.84 -0.74
CA LEU A 78 -26.33 7.44 -0.54
C LEU A 78 -25.62 6.83 0.68
N SER A 79 -26.33 6.61 1.79
CA SER A 79 -25.77 5.94 2.97
C SER A 79 -25.37 4.50 2.68
N ALA A 80 -26.15 3.75 1.89
CA ALA A 80 -25.77 2.41 1.46
C ALA A 80 -24.53 2.41 0.56
N GLN A 81 -24.45 3.36 -0.37
CA GLN A 81 -23.25 3.56 -1.20
C GLN A 81 -22.02 3.91 -0.35
N PHE A 82 -22.18 4.78 0.65
CA PHE A 82 -21.11 5.13 1.56
C PHE A 82 -20.60 3.91 2.35
N ALA A 83 -21.50 3.09 2.88
CA ALA A 83 -21.13 1.86 3.60
C ALA A 83 -20.42 0.83 2.69
N GLN A 84 -20.80 0.74 1.42
CA GLN A 84 -20.07 -0.07 0.44
C GLN A 84 -18.64 0.45 0.24
N LEU A 85 -18.47 1.76 0.06
CA LEU A 85 -17.14 2.38 -0.06
C LEU A 85 -16.30 2.19 1.21
N GLU A 86 -16.89 2.22 2.40
CA GLU A 86 -16.19 1.91 3.66
C GLU A 86 -15.71 0.45 3.70
N THR A 87 -16.55 -0.49 3.25
CA THR A 87 -16.18 -1.91 3.17
C THR A 87 -15.01 -2.12 2.20
N GLU A 88 -15.07 -1.50 1.02
CA GLU A 88 -13.98 -1.54 0.03
C GLU A 88 -12.70 -0.90 0.59
N ALA A 89 -12.80 0.22 1.29
CA ALA A 89 -11.65 0.87 1.91
C ALA A 89 -10.99 -0.03 2.98
N ALA A 90 -11.79 -0.70 3.82
CA ALA A 90 -11.28 -1.62 4.82
C ALA A 90 -10.55 -2.83 4.19
N MET A 91 -11.02 -3.32 3.04
CA MET A 91 -10.33 -4.37 2.29
C MET A 91 -8.98 -3.90 1.76
N ILE A 92 -8.93 -2.72 1.12
CA ILE A 92 -7.67 -2.16 0.60
C ILE A 92 -6.68 -1.88 1.74
N GLU A 93 -7.17 -1.41 2.90
CA GLU A 93 -6.33 -1.21 4.09
C GLU A 93 -5.71 -2.54 4.57
N ALA A 94 -6.50 -3.61 4.63
CA ALA A 94 -5.99 -4.94 4.99
C ALA A 94 -4.94 -5.44 3.98
N ASP A 95 -5.20 -5.29 2.67
CA ASP A 95 -4.27 -5.66 1.61
C ASP A 95 -2.96 -4.86 1.69
N LEU A 96 -3.05 -3.56 1.99
CA LEU A 96 -1.91 -2.68 2.13
C LEU A 96 -1.05 -3.08 3.35
N LEU A 97 -1.68 -3.39 4.49
CA LEU A 97 -0.97 -3.89 5.67
C LEU A 97 -0.23 -5.20 5.39
N GLU A 98 -0.85 -6.12 4.66
CA GLU A 98 -0.21 -7.39 4.30
C GLU A 98 0.95 -7.16 3.32
N ALA A 99 0.77 -6.33 2.28
CA ALA A 99 1.84 -5.98 1.34
C ALA A 99 3.04 -5.32 2.06
N PHE A 100 2.79 -4.47 3.05
CA PHE A 100 3.85 -3.90 3.90
C PHE A 100 4.58 -4.97 4.71
N ARG A 101 3.85 -5.91 5.31
CA ARG A 101 4.43 -7.01 6.08
C ARG A 101 5.33 -7.88 5.20
N GLU A 102 4.85 -8.26 4.03
CA GLU A 102 5.61 -9.06 3.07
C GLU A 102 6.87 -8.33 2.60
N THR A 103 6.78 -7.02 2.34
CA THR A 103 7.93 -6.18 1.99
C THR A 103 8.99 -6.23 3.09
N LYS A 104 8.60 -6.10 4.37
CA LYS A 104 9.53 -6.19 5.50
C LYS A 104 10.18 -7.56 5.63
N ILE A 105 9.44 -8.63 5.35
CA ILE A 105 9.99 -9.98 5.35
C ILE A 105 11.02 -10.12 4.22
N ASN A 106 10.69 -9.64 3.02
CA ASN A 106 11.60 -9.69 1.87
C ASN A 106 12.88 -8.89 2.14
N ASP A 107 12.77 -7.68 2.69
CA ASP A 107 13.90 -6.83 3.07
C ASP A 107 14.82 -7.56 4.06
N ALA A 108 14.26 -8.15 5.11
CA ALA A 108 15.03 -8.90 6.10
C ALA A 108 15.76 -10.13 5.50
N VAL A 109 15.14 -10.80 4.53
CA VAL A 109 15.76 -11.93 3.82
C VAL A 109 16.86 -11.44 2.87
N LEU A 110 16.64 -10.31 2.19
CA LEU A 110 17.59 -9.68 1.30
C LEU A 110 18.86 -9.21 2.04
N ASP A 111 18.69 -8.57 3.20
CA ASP A 111 19.81 -8.12 4.02
C ASP A 111 20.66 -9.30 4.50
N ARG A 112 20.02 -10.37 5.00
CA ARG A 112 20.74 -11.60 5.39
C ARG A 112 21.49 -12.23 4.21
N ALA A 113 20.90 -12.24 3.02
CA ALA A 113 21.54 -12.78 1.82
C ALA A 113 22.79 -11.95 1.43
N ARG A 114 22.68 -10.62 1.49
CA ARG A 114 23.80 -9.70 1.24
C ARG A 114 24.92 -9.86 2.26
N ASP A 115 24.58 -9.99 3.55
CA ASP A 115 25.57 -10.21 4.60
C ASP A 115 26.30 -11.55 4.43
N SER A 116 25.56 -12.62 4.15
CA SER A 116 26.14 -13.95 3.87
C SER A 116 27.10 -13.89 2.67
N GLN A 117 26.69 -13.22 1.60
CA GLN A 117 27.53 -13.03 0.41
C GLN A 117 28.82 -12.26 0.76
N LYS A 118 28.71 -11.17 1.53
CA LYS A 118 29.86 -10.36 1.95
C LYS A 118 30.83 -11.17 2.81
N LEU A 119 30.32 -11.94 3.77
CA LEU A 119 31.15 -12.82 4.60
C LEU A 119 31.88 -13.88 3.78
N HIS A 120 31.20 -14.49 2.81
CA HIS A 120 31.81 -15.47 1.91
C HIS A 120 32.92 -14.85 1.06
N GLN A 121 32.65 -13.67 0.49
CA GLN A 121 33.63 -12.93 -0.31
C GLN A 121 34.86 -12.56 0.52
N ASN A 122 34.67 -12.02 1.73
CA ASN A 122 35.76 -11.69 2.65
C ASN A 122 36.62 -12.92 2.98
N ARG A 123 36.00 -14.09 3.22
CA ARG A 123 36.75 -15.32 3.48
C ARG A 123 37.62 -15.73 2.29
N ILE A 124 37.07 -15.68 1.08
CA ILE A 124 37.82 -15.99 -0.15
C ILE A 124 39.00 -15.03 -0.31
N GLU A 125 38.77 -13.74 -0.11
CA GLU A 125 39.81 -12.71 -0.22
C GLU A 125 40.92 -12.89 0.82
N THR A 126 40.56 -13.19 2.07
CA THR A 126 41.55 -13.47 3.14
C THR A 126 42.39 -14.69 2.79
N THR A 127 41.77 -15.81 2.39
CA THR A 127 42.52 -17.03 2.01
C THR A 127 43.43 -16.77 0.82
N ALA A 128 42.96 -16.05 -0.21
CA ALA A 128 43.78 -15.70 -1.36
C ALA A 128 44.97 -14.80 -0.97
N ALA A 129 44.77 -13.82 -0.07
CA ALA A 129 45.83 -12.95 0.43
C ALA A 129 46.87 -13.73 1.24
N GLU A 130 46.44 -14.66 2.09
CA GLU A 130 47.32 -15.55 2.86
C GLU A 130 48.16 -16.45 1.96
N GLU A 131 47.57 -17.03 0.91
CA GLU A 131 48.28 -17.85 -0.08
C GLU A 131 49.34 -17.04 -0.84
N VAL A 132 49.01 -15.82 -1.27
CA VAL A 132 49.96 -14.91 -1.93
C VAL A 132 51.12 -14.56 -1.00
N ALA A 133 50.82 -14.19 0.25
CA ALA A 133 51.82 -13.87 1.26
C ALA A 133 52.76 -15.06 1.54
N ARG A 134 52.19 -16.27 1.67
CA ARG A 134 52.94 -17.52 1.85
C ARG A 134 53.85 -17.82 0.67
N ASN A 135 53.34 -17.70 -0.56
CA ASN A 135 54.12 -17.94 -1.77
C ASN A 135 55.27 -16.93 -1.94
N ALA A 136 55.03 -15.66 -1.61
CA ALA A 136 56.07 -14.63 -1.60
C ALA A 136 57.17 -14.93 -0.57
N TYR A 137 56.79 -15.35 0.65
CA TYR A 137 57.74 -15.76 1.68
C TYR A 137 58.62 -16.94 1.25
N LEU A 138 58.01 -17.99 0.68
CA LEU A 138 58.73 -19.18 0.22
C LEU A 138 59.71 -18.86 -0.92
N ARG A 139 59.33 -18.01 -1.88
CA ARG A 139 60.23 -17.54 -2.94
C ARG A 139 61.42 -16.76 -2.38
N ARG A 140 61.19 -15.90 -1.39
CA ARG A 140 62.25 -15.13 -0.73
C ARG A 140 63.24 -16.04 0.01
N LYS A 141 62.75 -17.12 0.61
CA LYS A 141 63.58 -18.10 1.35
C LYS A 141 64.34 -19.06 0.43
N ALA A 142 63.83 -19.34 -0.78
CA ALA A 142 64.48 -20.24 -1.74
C ALA A 142 65.50 -19.56 -2.66
N GLY A 143 65.49 -18.21 -2.73
CA GLY A 143 66.40 -17.41 -3.55
C GLY A 143 67.57 -16.76 -2.80
N GLY A 144 67.77 -17.11 -1.52
CA GLY A 144 68.94 -16.73 -0.71
C GLY A 144 69.58 -17.97 -0.13
#